data_AF-A0A4U1CJX5-F1
#
_entry.id   AF-A0A4U1CJX5-F1
#
_cell.length_a   1.000
_cell.length_b   1.000
_cell.length_c   1.000
_cell.angle_alpha   90.00
_cell.angle_beta   90.00
_cell.angle_gamma   90.00
#
_symmetry.space_group_name_H-M   'P 1'
#
loop_
_entity.id
_entity.type
_entity.pdbx_description
1 polymer ?
#
loop_
_entity_poly.entity_id
_entity_poly.type
_entity_poly.pdbx_seq_one_letter_code
_entity_poly.pdbx_strand_id
1 'polypeptide(L)'
;MIDQQVLFFETIKSSLPEYQNLAQSVAEVLNISTNEAYKKIRGNSTLNLPQITSLCNHFQVSFTYQPNNLPNVTFDYMDLGQAPNMQAYLNNLLENLKAIKKRKDKHITITTDDIPLFHFFKYPELTCYKLFFWADNAVDGATIFDMKLFSDEILATAKEMHQLYLEIPSTEIWSKDTVIGTLEQIRYGFDAGFIKDKALAVQIVEQLRYCLTDMNMYALSSKKTIDPTHTFNWYNCDVLGGICYLIDFGDDMKCYNRFNTFNYLSTSNKTYCQQTKTWVASLIRRSISFSGQGEKHRNKFLYNSFAECDNLIKEINGQ
;
A
#
# COMPACT_ATOMS: atom_id res chain seq x y z
N MET A 1 -7.50 16.19 -28.25
CA MET A 1 -8.46 16.85 -27.33
C MET A 1 -9.75 16.05 -27.23
N ILE A 2 -10.34 15.62 -28.35
CA ILE A 2 -11.55 14.76 -28.38
C ILE A 2 -11.33 13.44 -27.61
N ASP A 3 -10.23 12.73 -27.87
CA ASP A 3 -9.94 11.46 -27.18
C ASP A 3 -9.80 11.63 -25.65
N GLN A 4 -9.21 12.73 -25.21
CA GLN A 4 -9.03 13.06 -23.79
C GLN A 4 -10.37 13.44 -23.12
N GLN A 5 -11.26 14.07 -23.86
CA GLN A 5 -12.60 14.38 -23.39
C GLN A 5 -13.45 13.11 -23.22
N VAL A 6 -13.36 12.17 -24.16
CA VAL A 6 -14.06 10.88 -24.05
C VAL A 6 -13.55 10.10 -22.82
N LEU A 7 -12.23 10.01 -22.65
CA LEU A 7 -11.61 9.39 -21.47
C LEU A 7 -12.06 10.07 -20.16
N PHE A 8 -12.15 11.41 -20.14
CA PHE A 8 -12.64 12.14 -18.98
C PHE A 8 -14.09 11.76 -18.61
N PHE A 9 -14.96 11.59 -19.61
CA PHE A 9 -16.33 11.14 -19.36
C PHE A 9 -16.43 9.67 -18.95
N GLU A 10 -15.51 8.81 -19.38
CA GLU A 10 -15.39 7.43 -18.87
C GLU A 10 -14.99 7.42 -17.39
N THR A 11 -14.07 8.30 -16.99
CA THR A 11 -13.70 8.51 -15.58
C THR A 11 -14.90 8.99 -14.76
N ILE A 12 -15.64 10.01 -15.23
CA ILE A 12 -16.87 10.47 -14.56
C ILE A 12 -17.88 9.32 -14.44
N LYS A 13 -18.10 8.57 -15.53
CA LYS A 13 -19.06 7.45 -15.51
C LYS A 13 -18.70 6.41 -14.45
N SER A 14 -17.40 6.15 -14.27
CA SER A 14 -16.91 5.16 -13.32
C SER A 14 -17.01 5.63 -11.86
N SER A 15 -17.11 6.93 -11.62
CA SER A 15 -17.35 7.50 -10.27
C SER A 15 -18.83 7.66 -9.93
N LEU A 16 -19.75 7.45 -10.88
CA LEU A 16 -21.18 7.58 -10.66
C LEU A 16 -21.80 6.30 -10.06
N PRO A 17 -22.80 6.42 -9.18
CA PRO A 17 -23.65 5.31 -8.80
C PRO A 17 -24.34 4.69 -10.02
N GLU A 18 -24.56 3.37 -10.03
CA GLU A 18 -25.15 2.64 -11.17
C GLU A 18 -26.52 3.18 -11.61
N TYR A 19 -27.28 3.78 -10.68
CA TYR A 19 -28.61 4.34 -10.96
C TYR A 19 -28.56 5.74 -11.60
N GLN A 20 -27.42 6.43 -11.61
CA GLN A 20 -27.31 7.77 -12.20
C GLN A 20 -26.97 7.72 -13.68
N ASN A 21 -27.70 8.49 -14.49
CA ASN A 21 -27.45 8.61 -15.91
C ASN A 21 -26.41 9.71 -16.19
N LEU A 22 -25.26 9.33 -16.75
CA LEU A 22 -24.17 10.25 -17.09
C LEU A 22 -24.63 11.47 -17.90
N ALA A 23 -25.43 11.28 -18.95
CA ALA A 23 -25.85 12.38 -19.82
C ALA A 23 -26.79 13.35 -19.09
N GLN A 24 -27.64 12.85 -18.22
CA GLN A 24 -28.51 13.68 -17.40
C GLN A 24 -27.70 14.48 -16.37
N SER A 25 -26.80 13.83 -15.63
CA SER A 25 -25.95 14.51 -14.65
C SER A 25 -25.07 15.58 -15.30
N VAL A 26 -24.48 15.30 -16.47
CA VAL A 26 -23.69 16.29 -17.22
C VAL A 26 -24.55 17.46 -17.70
N ALA A 27 -25.78 17.18 -18.16
CA ALA A 27 -26.72 18.21 -18.61
C ALA A 27 -27.10 19.17 -17.47
N GLU A 28 -27.38 18.62 -16.29
CA GLU A 28 -27.69 19.37 -15.08
C GLU A 28 -26.51 20.25 -14.64
N VAL A 29 -25.30 19.70 -14.54
CA VAL A 29 -24.10 20.44 -14.11
C VAL A 29 -23.73 21.57 -15.06
N LEU A 30 -23.83 21.33 -16.37
CA LEU A 30 -23.46 22.31 -17.39
C LEU A 30 -24.61 23.27 -17.76
N ASN A 31 -25.81 23.05 -17.21
CA ASN A 31 -27.04 23.75 -17.60
C ASN A 31 -27.27 23.74 -19.12
N ILE A 32 -27.21 22.54 -19.72
CA ILE A 32 -27.41 22.30 -21.16
C ILE A 32 -28.49 21.25 -21.38
N SER A 33 -28.97 21.13 -22.63
CA SER A 33 -29.86 20.02 -22.98
C SER A 33 -29.16 18.66 -22.89
N THR A 34 -29.91 17.60 -22.58
CA THR A 34 -29.42 16.21 -22.60
C THR A 34 -28.84 15.80 -23.95
N ASN A 35 -29.41 16.30 -25.06
CA ASN A 35 -28.87 16.10 -26.40
C ASN A 35 -27.47 16.72 -26.58
N GLU A 36 -27.24 17.90 -26.02
CA GLU A 36 -25.91 18.53 -26.06
C GLU A 36 -24.91 17.80 -25.16
N ALA A 37 -25.36 17.31 -23.99
CA ALA A 37 -24.55 16.45 -23.14
C ALA A 37 -24.10 15.18 -23.87
N TYR A 38 -25.00 14.50 -24.60
CA TYR A 38 -24.62 13.33 -25.41
C TYR A 38 -23.58 13.66 -26.48
N LYS A 39 -23.69 14.81 -27.15
CA LYS A 39 -22.69 15.24 -28.14
C LYS A 39 -21.33 15.46 -27.49
N LYS A 40 -21.29 16.08 -26.30
CA LYS A 40 -20.04 16.26 -25.54
C LYS A 40 -19.46 14.93 -25.07
N ILE A 41 -20.27 14.04 -24.51
CA ILE A 41 -19.82 12.71 -24.06
C ILE A 41 -19.19 11.92 -25.22
N ARG A 42 -19.76 11.99 -26.42
CA ARG A 42 -19.23 11.30 -27.61
C ARG A 42 -18.08 12.03 -28.30
N GLY A 43 -17.71 13.23 -27.83
CA GLY A 43 -16.65 14.03 -28.45
C GLY A 43 -17.06 14.79 -29.73
N ASN A 44 -18.36 14.81 -30.06
CA ASN A 44 -18.90 15.55 -31.21
C ASN A 44 -19.03 17.07 -30.95
N SER A 45 -18.94 17.49 -29.68
CA SER A 45 -18.95 18.88 -29.23
C SER A 45 -17.87 19.04 -28.16
N THR A 46 -17.04 20.07 -28.23
CA THR A 46 -15.92 20.25 -27.30
C THR A 46 -16.36 20.85 -25.97
N LEU A 47 -15.71 20.43 -24.88
CA LEU A 47 -15.79 21.15 -23.61
C LEU A 47 -14.88 22.38 -23.66
N ASN A 48 -15.37 23.50 -23.10
CA ASN A 48 -14.52 24.64 -22.78
C ASN A 48 -13.98 24.52 -21.34
N LEU A 49 -12.97 25.33 -21.00
CA LEU A 49 -12.31 25.25 -19.69
C LEU A 49 -13.28 25.44 -18.50
N PRO A 50 -14.20 26.42 -18.50
CA PRO A 50 -15.23 26.52 -17.46
C PRO A 50 -16.06 25.25 -17.29
N GLN A 51 -16.50 24.63 -18.40
CA GLN A 51 -17.27 23.38 -18.35
C GLN A 51 -16.44 22.24 -17.76
N ILE A 52 -15.16 22.12 -18.14
CA ILE A 52 -14.25 21.13 -17.55
C ILE A 52 -14.17 21.35 -16.04
N THR A 53 -13.89 22.58 -15.59
CA THR A 53 -13.78 22.90 -14.16
C THR A 53 -15.08 22.62 -13.39
N SER A 54 -16.24 22.96 -13.96
CA SER A 54 -17.55 22.66 -13.35
C SER A 54 -17.77 21.16 -13.17
N LEU A 55 -17.43 20.35 -14.18
CA LEU A 55 -17.52 18.89 -14.11
C LEU A 55 -16.54 18.34 -13.08
N CYS A 56 -15.29 18.79 -13.07
CA CYS A 56 -14.27 18.36 -12.11
C CYS A 56 -14.73 18.61 -10.67
N ASN A 57 -15.22 19.82 -10.38
CA ASN A 57 -15.67 20.20 -9.04
C ASN A 57 -16.93 19.45 -8.61
N HIS A 58 -17.87 19.21 -9.52
CA HIS A 58 -19.11 18.51 -9.18
C HIS A 58 -18.87 17.01 -8.95
N PHE A 59 -18.12 16.36 -9.84
CA PHE A 59 -17.90 14.91 -9.77
C PHE A 59 -16.67 14.51 -8.95
N GLN A 60 -15.89 15.48 -8.43
CA GLN A 60 -14.65 15.24 -7.68
C GLN A 60 -13.64 14.39 -8.47
N VAL A 61 -13.52 14.67 -9.77
CA VAL A 61 -12.57 14.01 -10.67
C VAL A 61 -11.65 15.04 -11.29
N SER A 62 -10.37 14.70 -11.49
CA SER A 62 -9.43 15.58 -12.17
C SER A 62 -9.48 15.39 -13.68
N PHE A 63 -9.45 16.49 -14.43
CA PHE A 63 -9.16 16.47 -15.86
C PHE A 63 -7.64 16.52 -16.05
N THR A 64 -7.06 15.39 -16.45
CA THR A 64 -5.62 15.29 -16.66
C THR A 64 -5.32 15.25 -18.15
N TYR A 65 -4.58 16.23 -18.67
CA TYR A 65 -4.00 16.16 -20.00
C TYR A 65 -2.51 15.87 -19.89
N GLN A 66 -2.08 14.75 -20.46
CA GLN A 66 -0.67 14.38 -20.49
C GLN A 66 -0.18 14.32 -21.94
N PRO A 67 0.70 15.26 -22.36
CA PRO A 67 1.31 15.19 -23.67
C PRO A 67 2.15 13.91 -23.79
N ASN A 68 1.97 13.14 -24.87
CA ASN A 68 2.65 11.87 -25.09
C ASN A 68 4.19 11.95 -25.03
N ASN A 69 4.77 13.12 -25.24
CA ASN A 69 6.22 13.32 -25.40
C ASN A 69 6.89 14.09 -24.24
N LEU A 70 6.17 14.43 -23.17
CA LEU A 70 6.80 15.06 -22.00
C LEU A 70 7.09 14.01 -20.92
N PRO A 71 8.30 14.01 -20.33
CA PRO A 71 8.66 13.10 -19.23
C PRO A 71 8.06 13.56 -17.89
N ASN A 72 6.82 14.04 -17.89
CA ASN A 72 6.10 14.46 -16.70
C ASN A 72 5.19 13.32 -16.26
N VAL A 73 5.07 13.07 -14.96
CA VAL A 73 4.15 12.08 -14.39
C VAL A 73 3.40 12.74 -13.26
N THR A 74 2.07 12.61 -13.26
CA THR A 74 1.24 13.05 -12.14
C THR A 74 1.12 11.92 -11.14
N PHE A 75 1.23 12.27 -9.86
CA PHE A 75 1.01 11.38 -8.75
C PHE A 75 -0.13 11.90 -7.88
N ASP A 76 -1.00 10.99 -7.49
CA ASP A 76 -2.03 11.22 -6.49
C ASP A 76 -1.46 10.86 -5.12
N TYR A 77 -1.73 11.70 -4.11
CA TYR A 77 -1.41 11.39 -2.72
C TYR A 77 -2.69 11.35 -1.89
N MET A 78 -2.67 10.58 -0.81
CA MET A 78 -3.75 10.62 0.17
C MET A 78 -3.52 11.79 1.12
N ASP A 79 -4.39 12.81 1.06
CA ASP A 79 -4.39 13.89 2.04
C ASP A 79 -5.00 13.39 3.35
N LEU A 80 -4.18 13.38 4.41
CA LEU A 80 -4.59 12.97 5.74
C LEU A 80 -5.01 14.15 6.63
N GLY A 81 -4.91 15.39 6.13
CA GLY A 81 -5.17 16.58 6.92
C GLY A 81 -4.21 16.76 8.11
N GLN A 82 -4.55 17.70 8.99
CA GLN A 82 -3.73 18.06 10.17
C GLN A 82 -3.92 17.10 11.36
N ALA A 83 -5.03 16.36 11.40
CA ALA A 83 -5.33 15.35 12.41
C ALA A 83 -5.63 14.03 11.69
N PRO A 84 -4.60 13.21 11.40
CA PRO A 84 -4.76 12.02 10.57
C PRO A 84 -5.76 11.05 11.19
N ASN A 85 -6.90 10.87 10.53
CA ASN A 85 -7.88 9.87 10.91
C ASN A 85 -7.41 8.49 10.45
N MET A 86 -6.79 7.74 11.36
CA MET A 86 -6.24 6.41 11.08
C MET A 86 -7.30 5.44 10.54
N GLN A 87 -8.54 5.52 11.04
CA GLN A 87 -9.63 4.67 10.56
C GLN A 87 -9.95 4.97 9.08
N ALA A 88 -10.03 6.25 8.71
CA ALA A 88 -10.24 6.65 7.32
C ALA A 88 -9.09 6.20 6.40
N TYR A 89 -7.84 6.27 6.89
CA TYR A 89 -6.67 5.77 6.17
C TYR A 89 -6.75 4.26 5.91
N LEU A 90 -7.01 3.46 6.95
CA LEU A 90 -7.13 2.02 6.82
C LEU A 90 -8.31 1.63 5.93
N ASN A 91 -9.44 2.33 6.01
CA ASN A 91 -10.58 2.10 5.11
C ASN A 91 -10.22 2.37 3.65
N ASN A 92 -9.46 3.44 3.36
CA ASN A 92 -9.01 3.70 1.98
C ASN A 92 -8.07 2.60 1.47
N LEU A 93 -7.11 2.15 2.29
CA LEU A 93 -6.24 1.03 1.94
C LEU A 93 -7.02 -0.27 1.73
N LEU A 94 -8.03 -0.53 2.57
CA LEU A 94 -8.90 -1.69 2.47
C LEU A 94 -9.67 -1.68 1.14
N GLU A 95 -10.25 -0.54 0.75
CA GLU A 95 -10.96 -0.41 -0.53
C GLU A 95 -10.02 -0.59 -1.72
N ASN A 96 -8.79 -0.07 -1.66
CA ASN A 96 -7.76 -0.34 -2.67
C ASN A 96 -7.46 -1.84 -2.78
N LEU A 97 -7.27 -2.55 -1.66
CA LEU A 97 -7.05 -4.00 -1.67
C LEU A 97 -8.25 -4.78 -2.23
N LYS A 98 -9.48 -4.41 -1.86
CA LYS A 98 -10.71 -5.00 -2.41
C LYS A 98 -10.79 -4.80 -3.92
N ALA A 99 -10.47 -3.61 -4.41
CA ALA A 99 -10.44 -3.31 -5.85
C ALA A 99 -9.41 -4.19 -6.58
N ILE A 100 -8.22 -4.39 -6.00
CA ILE A 100 -7.20 -5.29 -6.55
C ILE A 100 -7.72 -6.73 -6.58
N LYS A 101 -8.24 -7.24 -5.46
CA LYS A 101 -8.73 -8.62 -5.32
C LYS A 101 -9.80 -8.96 -6.37
N LYS A 102 -10.69 -8.02 -6.68
CA LYS A 102 -11.77 -8.17 -7.67
C LYS A 102 -11.27 -8.39 -9.10
N ARG A 103 -10.04 -7.98 -9.42
CA ARG A 103 -9.46 -8.20 -10.76
C ARG A 103 -9.11 -9.67 -10.95
N LYS A 104 -9.37 -10.18 -12.15
CA LYS A 104 -9.03 -11.55 -12.55
C LYS A 104 -7.51 -11.72 -12.52
N ASP A 105 -6.83 -10.92 -13.32
CA ASP A 105 -5.38 -10.81 -13.36
C ASP A 105 -4.94 -9.75 -12.35
N LYS A 106 -4.06 -10.15 -11.44
CA LYS A 106 -3.54 -9.32 -10.35
C LYS A 106 -2.23 -9.91 -9.86
N HIS A 107 -1.23 -9.08 -9.61
CA HIS A 107 0.00 -9.46 -8.92
C HIS A 107 0.63 -8.23 -8.28
N ILE A 108 1.04 -8.33 -7.01
CA ILE A 108 1.72 -7.22 -6.31
C ILE A 108 3.21 -7.53 -6.23
N THR A 109 4.04 -6.65 -6.78
CA THR A 109 5.49 -6.69 -6.59
C THR A 109 5.93 -5.56 -5.67
N ILE A 110 6.63 -5.88 -4.59
CA ILE A 110 7.00 -4.96 -3.52
C ILE A 110 8.52 -4.89 -3.42
N THR A 111 9.09 -3.69 -3.50
CA THR A 111 10.46 -3.42 -3.04
C THR A 111 10.37 -2.63 -1.74
N THR A 112 10.98 -3.11 -0.65
CA THR A 112 10.78 -2.51 0.67
C THR A 112 11.94 -2.71 1.63
N ASP A 113 12.13 -1.71 2.50
CA ASP A 113 13.07 -1.68 3.61
C ASP A 113 12.37 -1.80 4.99
N ASP A 114 11.06 -2.03 4.99
CA ASP A 114 10.27 -2.43 6.16
C ASP A 114 9.35 -3.60 5.75
N ILE A 115 8.97 -4.46 6.70
CA ILE A 115 8.09 -5.59 6.39
C ILE A 115 6.75 -5.04 5.88
N PRO A 116 6.19 -5.54 4.76
CA PRO A 116 4.91 -5.05 4.26
C PRO A 116 3.82 -5.12 5.33
N LEU A 117 3.13 -4.00 5.52
CA LEU A 117 2.20 -3.77 6.64
C LEU A 117 1.14 -4.87 6.80
N PHE A 118 0.74 -5.49 5.69
CA PHE A 118 -0.26 -6.54 5.67
C PHE A 118 0.13 -7.77 6.50
N HIS A 119 1.43 -8.00 6.71
CA HIS A 119 1.91 -9.10 7.56
C HIS A 119 1.78 -8.79 9.05
N PHE A 120 1.90 -7.53 9.45
CA PHE A 120 1.69 -7.11 10.85
C PHE A 120 0.24 -7.24 11.28
N PHE A 121 -0.70 -6.99 10.37
CA PHE A 121 -2.13 -6.90 10.63
C PHE A 121 -2.82 -8.18 11.14
N LYS A 122 -2.10 -9.30 11.18
CA LYS A 122 -2.52 -10.52 11.88
C LYS A 122 -2.38 -10.42 13.40
N TYR A 123 -1.50 -9.55 13.87
CA TYR A 123 -0.97 -9.49 15.24
C TYR A 123 -1.39 -8.18 15.93
N PRO A 124 -2.32 -8.21 16.91
CA PRO A 124 -2.96 -6.99 17.42
C PRO A 124 -1.99 -5.98 18.06
N GLU A 125 -1.12 -6.41 18.96
CA GLU A 125 -0.19 -5.55 19.69
C GLU A 125 0.83 -4.92 18.73
N LEU A 126 1.40 -5.70 17.82
CA LEU A 126 2.30 -5.21 16.78
C LEU A 126 1.58 -4.26 15.81
N THR A 127 0.34 -4.56 15.45
CA THR A 127 -0.49 -3.67 14.61
C THR A 127 -0.70 -2.32 15.29
N CYS A 128 -1.24 -2.31 16.51
CA CYS A 128 -1.45 -1.10 17.28
C CYS A 128 -0.15 -0.30 17.45
N TYR A 129 0.96 -0.97 17.73
CA TYR A 129 2.24 -0.31 17.89
C TYR A 129 2.74 0.35 16.60
N LYS A 130 2.66 -0.33 15.46
CA LYS A 130 3.02 0.25 14.16
C LYS A 130 2.12 1.44 13.81
N LEU A 131 0.81 1.33 14.05
CA LEU A 131 -0.13 2.44 13.84
C LEU A 131 0.15 3.63 14.77
N PHE A 132 0.53 3.36 16.03
CA PHE A 132 0.93 4.40 16.98
C PHE A 132 2.15 5.18 16.50
N PHE A 133 3.18 4.48 16.03
CA PHE A 133 4.39 5.11 15.50
C PHE A 133 4.12 5.89 14.21
N TRP A 134 3.26 5.37 13.33
CA TRP A 134 2.92 6.02 12.06
C TRP A 134 2.07 7.26 12.22
N ALA A 135 1.18 7.30 13.20
CA ALA A 135 0.39 8.51 13.51
C ALA A 135 1.25 9.67 14.07
N ASP A 136 2.57 9.53 14.10
CA ASP A 136 3.54 10.50 14.65
C ASP A 136 3.34 10.81 16.15
N ASN A 137 2.51 10.02 16.83
CA ASN A 137 2.24 10.15 18.27
C ASN A 137 3.52 9.97 19.12
N ALA A 138 4.53 9.27 18.58
CA ALA A 138 5.83 9.09 19.20
C ALA A 138 6.74 10.33 19.03
N VAL A 139 6.52 11.17 18.02
CA VAL A 139 7.34 12.36 17.73
C VAL A 139 6.89 13.57 18.55
N ASP A 140 5.60 13.67 18.86
CA ASP A 140 5.06 14.70 19.77
C ASP A 140 5.48 14.50 21.24
N GLY A 141 6.08 13.35 21.58
CA GLY A 141 6.73 13.07 22.88
C GLY A 141 5.81 12.98 24.10
N ALA A 142 4.52 13.31 23.96
CA ALA A 142 3.57 13.38 25.08
C ALA A 142 2.70 12.12 25.24
N THR A 143 2.49 11.36 24.17
CA THR A 143 1.55 10.23 24.18
C THR A 143 2.24 8.93 24.56
N ILE A 144 1.72 8.26 25.58
CA ILE A 144 2.15 6.90 25.97
C ILE A 144 1.35 5.90 25.13
N PHE A 145 2.01 4.87 24.62
CA PHE A 145 1.35 3.79 23.91
C PHE A 145 0.44 3.00 24.86
N ASP A 146 -0.84 2.92 24.50
CA ASP A 146 -1.84 2.04 25.09
C ASP A 146 -2.67 1.44 23.95
N MET A 147 -2.93 0.13 24.01
CA MET A 147 -3.78 -0.54 23.02
C MET A 147 -5.17 0.09 22.92
N LYS A 148 -5.70 0.65 24.01
CA LYS A 148 -7.03 1.30 24.07
C LYS A 148 -7.15 2.55 23.20
N LEU A 149 -6.03 3.08 22.68
CA LEU A 149 -6.05 4.16 21.70
C LEU A 149 -6.64 3.70 20.35
N PHE A 150 -6.69 2.39 20.11
CA PHE A 150 -7.17 1.79 18.87
C PHE A 150 -8.47 1.05 19.12
N SER A 151 -9.49 1.34 18.30
CA SER A 151 -10.80 0.70 18.41
C SER A 151 -10.77 -0.74 17.88
N ASP A 152 -11.73 -1.54 18.30
CA ASP A 152 -11.95 -2.88 17.73
C ASP A 152 -12.22 -2.82 16.22
N GLU A 153 -12.79 -1.71 15.73
CA GLU A 153 -13.01 -1.46 14.31
C GLU A 153 -11.70 -1.32 13.52
N ILE A 154 -10.70 -0.61 14.06
CA ILE A 154 -9.36 -0.50 13.48
C ILE A 154 -8.73 -1.89 13.35
N LEU A 155 -8.81 -2.69 14.43
CA LEU A 155 -8.26 -4.04 14.45
C LEU A 155 -9.00 -5.00 13.50
N ALA A 156 -10.32 -4.90 13.41
CA ALA A 156 -11.11 -5.68 12.46
C ALA A 156 -10.74 -5.32 11.01
N THR A 157 -10.60 -4.03 10.71
CA THR A 157 -10.18 -3.52 9.39
C THR A 157 -8.80 -4.04 9.02
N ALA A 158 -7.82 -3.94 9.92
CA ALA A 158 -6.48 -4.47 9.72
C ALA A 158 -6.51 -5.98 9.44
N LYS A 159 -7.24 -6.75 10.25
CA LYS A 159 -7.37 -8.19 10.07
C LYS A 159 -8.01 -8.55 8.72
N GLU A 160 -9.03 -7.81 8.27
CA GLU A 160 -9.62 -8.00 6.95
C GLU A 160 -8.59 -7.74 5.84
N MET A 161 -7.82 -6.65 5.94
CA MET A 161 -6.75 -6.35 4.99
C MET A 161 -5.70 -7.46 4.92
N HIS A 162 -5.30 -8.03 6.07
CA HIS A 162 -4.40 -9.18 6.10
C HIS A 162 -4.98 -10.37 5.31
N GLN A 163 -6.23 -10.75 5.57
CA GLN A 163 -6.88 -11.87 4.87
C GLN A 163 -6.96 -11.62 3.37
N LEU A 164 -7.36 -10.42 2.96
CA LEU A 164 -7.39 -10.04 1.53
C LEU A 164 -6.01 -10.11 0.88
N TYR A 165 -4.98 -9.66 1.59
CA TYR A 165 -3.61 -9.69 1.08
C TYR A 165 -3.10 -11.12 0.88
N LEU A 166 -3.47 -12.07 1.74
CA LEU A 166 -3.10 -13.48 1.57
C LEU A 166 -3.63 -14.07 0.25
N GLU A 167 -4.73 -13.54 -0.27
CA GLU A 167 -5.37 -14.02 -1.51
C GLU A 167 -4.83 -13.36 -2.80
N ILE A 168 -3.99 -12.34 -2.69
CA ILE A 168 -3.41 -11.66 -3.86
C ILE A 168 -2.01 -12.21 -4.09
N PRO A 169 -1.65 -12.78 -5.25
CA PRO A 169 -0.30 -13.26 -5.47
C PRO A 169 0.71 -12.10 -5.37
N SER A 170 1.86 -12.36 -4.75
CA SER A 170 2.86 -11.33 -4.53
C SER A 170 4.31 -11.79 -4.72
N THR A 171 5.16 -10.81 -5.01
CA THR A 171 6.61 -10.94 -5.03
C THR A 171 7.20 -9.83 -4.19
N GLU A 172 7.98 -10.19 -3.18
CA GLU A 172 8.56 -9.24 -2.24
C GLU A 172 10.08 -9.27 -2.33
N ILE A 173 10.69 -8.11 -2.48
CA ILE A 173 12.13 -7.89 -2.51
C ILE A 173 12.48 -7.05 -1.28
N TRP A 174 13.07 -7.70 -0.29
CA TRP A 174 13.44 -7.11 1.00
C TRP A 174 14.90 -6.68 0.98
N SER A 175 15.21 -5.57 1.64
CA SER A 175 16.59 -5.23 1.99
C SER A 175 17.08 -6.09 3.16
N LYS A 176 18.39 -6.13 3.35
CA LYS A 176 19.00 -6.74 4.54
C LYS A 176 18.51 -6.13 5.87
N ASP A 177 18.06 -4.87 5.84
CA ASP A 177 17.70 -4.09 7.03
C ASP A 177 16.18 -4.11 7.31
N THR A 178 15.41 -4.88 6.52
CA THR A 178 13.93 -4.87 6.52
C THR A 178 13.30 -5.13 7.89
N VAL A 179 13.93 -5.98 8.71
CA VAL A 179 13.45 -6.30 10.06
C VAL A 179 13.95 -5.29 11.10
N ILE A 180 15.15 -4.74 10.88
CA ILE A 180 15.84 -3.85 11.81
C ILE A 180 15.02 -2.59 12.04
N GLY A 181 14.42 -2.02 10.99
CA GLY A 181 13.60 -0.81 11.12
C GLY A 181 12.46 -0.95 12.13
N THR A 182 11.78 -2.11 12.16
CA THR A 182 10.72 -2.36 13.15
C THR A 182 11.28 -2.61 14.55
N LEU A 183 12.40 -3.33 14.68
CA LEU A 183 13.05 -3.54 15.99
C LEU A 183 13.54 -2.24 16.61
N GLU A 184 14.16 -1.35 15.83
CA GLU A 184 14.62 -0.05 16.30
C GLU A 184 13.46 0.87 16.67
N GLN A 185 12.33 0.79 15.96
CA GLN A 185 11.10 1.48 16.39
C GLN A 185 10.63 0.99 17.76
N ILE A 186 10.62 -0.32 18.01
CA ILE A 186 10.22 -0.90 19.31
C ILE A 186 11.20 -0.49 20.41
N ARG A 187 12.51 -0.62 20.15
CA ARG A 187 13.59 -0.20 21.04
C ARG A 187 13.43 1.27 21.45
N TYR A 188 13.31 2.15 20.47
CA TYR A 188 13.12 3.58 20.71
C TYR A 188 11.88 3.85 21.56
N GLY A 189 10.75 3.22 21.26
CA GLY A 189 9.53 3.41 22.05
C GLY A 189 9.64 2.92 23.49
N PHE A 190 10.42 1.87 23.73
CA PHE A 190 10.72 1.42 25.08
C PHE A 190 11.67 2.38 25.82
N ASP A 191 12.82 2.70 25.21
CA ASP A 191 13.87 3.54 25.82
C ASP A 191 13.40 4.99 26.07
N ALA A 192 12.57 5.53 25.17
CA ALA A 192 11.96 6.85 25.33
C ALA A 192 10.79 6.87 26.34
N GLY A 193 10.37 5.71 26.84
CA GLY A 193 9.28 5.59 27.82
C GLY A 193 7.87 5.67 27.24
N PHE A 194 7.70 5.52 25.92
CA PHE A 194 6.38 5.41 25.27
C PHE A 194 5.71 4.07 25.59
N ILE A 195 6.49 3.00 25.77
CA ILE A 195 5.98 1.71 26.25
C ILE A 195 6.42 1.52 27.71
N LYS A 196 5.51 1.73 28.66
CA LYS A 196 5.82 1.60 30.09
C LYS A 196 5.81 0.15 30.58
N ASP A 197 4.99 -0.69 29.97
CA ASP A 197 4.86 -2.09 30.34
C ASP A 197 5.89 -2.95 29.58
N LYS A 198 6.84 -3.52 30.33
CA LYS A 198 7.85 -4.43 29.79
C LYS A 198 7.23 -5.67 29.15
N ALA A 199 6.16 -6.21 29.74
CA ALA A 199 5.52 -7.42 29.22
C ALA A 199 4.89 -7.14 27.84
N LEU A 200 4.26 -5.97 27.69
CA LEU A 200 3.73 -5.51 26.41
C LEU A 200 4.84 -5.29 25.37
N ALA A 201 5.95 -4.64 25.76
CA ALA A 201 7.10 -4.45 24.87
C ALA A 201 7.65 -5.79 24.36
N VAL A 202 7.85 -6.77 25.25
CA VAL A 202 8.26 -8.13 24.88
C VAL A 202 7.23 -8.78 23.97
N GLN A 203 5.94 -8.65 24.26
CA GLN A 203 4.87 -9.22 23.44
C GLN A 203 4.85 -8.68 22.01
N ILE A 204 5.14 -7.38 21.81
CA ILE A 204 5.27 -6.79 20.47
C ILE A 204 6.43 -7.42 19.69
N VAL A 205 7.59 -7.62 20.34
CA VAL A 205 8.74 -8.30 19.72
C VAL A 205 8.42 -9.76 19.39
N GLU A 206 7.73 -10.47 20.28
CA GLU A 206 7.29 -11.85 20.02
C GLU A 206 6.35 -11.94 18.81
N GLN A 207 5.45 -10.98 18.64
CA GLN A 207 4.59 -10.93 17.46
C GLN A 207 5.36 -10.66 16.16
N LEU A 208 6.45 -9.91 16.22
CA LEU A 208 7.36 -9.78 15.07
C LEU A 208 8.02 -11.13 14.74
N ARG A 209 8.40 -11.93 15.73
CA ARG A 209 8.92 -13.30 15.51
C ARG A 209 7.88 -14.21 14.87
N TYR A 210 6.62 -14.12 15.29
CA TYR A 210 5.53 -14.87 14.65
C TYR A 210 5.31 -14.44 13.20
N CYS A 211 5.37 -13.14 12.92
CA CYS A 211 5.34 -12.61 11.56
C CYS A 211 6.47 -13.19 10.69
N LEU A 212 7.72 -13.18 11.17
CA LEU A 212 8.85 -13.78 10.45
C LEU A 212 8.70 -15.30 10.26
N THR A 213 8.06 -15.99 11.20
CA THR A 213 7.73 -17.41 11.08
C THR A 213 6.73 -17.66 9.95
N ASP A 214 5.68 -16.83 9.85
CA ASP A 214 4.75 -16.90 8.72
C ASP A 214 5.45 -16.66 7.38
N MET A 215 6.35 -15.67 7.32
CA MET A 215 7.14 -15.39 6.11
C MET A 215 7.97 -16.59 5.66
N ASN A 216 8.58 -17.31 6.61
CA ASN A 216 9.30 -18.54 6.32
C ASN A 216 8.36 -19.61 5.74
N MET A 217 7.16 -19.77 6.33
CA MET A 217 6.15 -20.72 5.85
C MET A 217 5.70 -20.39 4.42
N TYR A 218 5.43 -19.12 4.11
CA TYR A 218 5.06 -18.70 2.77
C TYR A 218 6.17 -18.93 1.75
N ALA A 219 7.43 -18.69 2.14
CA ALA A 219 8.58 -18.89 1.27
C ALA A 219 8.85 -20.37 0.98
N LEU A 220 8.67 -21.25 1.98
CA LEU A 220 8.82 -22.69 1.85
C LEU A 220 7.77 -23.31 0.92
N SER A 221 6.52 -22.85 1.03
CA SER A 221 5.41 -23.34 0.19
C SER A 221 5.29 -22.63 -1.15
N SER A 222 6.03 -21.52 -1.34
CA SER A 222 5.87 -20.55 -2.42
C SER A 222 4.43 -20.00 -2.55
N LYS A 223 3.66 -20.00 -1.45
CA LYS A 223 2.23 -19.65 -1.42
C LYS A 223 1.83 -19.08 -0.06
N LYS A 224 0.91 -18.12 -0.05
CA LYS A 224 0.35 -17.56 1.19
C LYS A 224 -0.78 -18.38 1.80
N THR A 225 -1.44 -19.21 1.00
CA THR A 225 -2.55 -20.05 1.46
C THR A 225 -2.50 -21.43 0.79
N ILE A 226 -3.48 -22.28 1.08
CA ILE A 226 -3.66 -23.57 0.40
C ILE A 226 -4.03 -23.42 -1.09
N ASP A 227 -4.60 -22.28 -1.50
CA ASP A 227 -4.93 -22.03 -2.90
C ASP A 227 -3.64 -21.84 -3.72
N PRO A 228 -3.44 -22.61 -4.81
CA PRO A 228 -2.24 -22.53 -5.62
C PRO A 228 -2.06 -21.20 -6.37
N THR A 229 -3.12 -20.41 -6.54
CA THR A 229 -3.10 -19.11 -7.22
C THR A 229 -2.59 -17.99 -6.31
N HIS A 230 -2.58 -18.20 -4.99
CA HIS A 230 -2.09 -17.23 -4.00
C HIS A 230 -0.57 -17.32 -3.84
N THR A 231 0.16 -17.22 -4.95
CA THR A 231 1.61 -17.44 -5.02
C THR A 231 2.41 -16.39 -4.25
N PHE A 232 3.57 -16.80 -3.73
CA PHE A 232 4.46 -15.95 -2.97
C PHE A 232 5.92 -16.20 -3.33
N ASN A 233 6.60 -15.16 -3.80
CA ASN A 233 8.04 -15.19 -4.06
C ASN A 233 8.74 -14.16 -3.19
N TRP A 234 9.76 -14.59 -2.45
CA TRP A 234 10.54 -13.72 -1.59
C TRP A 234 11.99 -13.67 -2.04
N TYR A 235 12.55 -12.47 -2.07
CA TYR A 235 13.91 -12.19 -2.46
C TYR A 235 14.57 -11.25 -1.46
N ASN A 236 15.87 -11.42 -1.25
CA ASN A 236 16.71 -10.47 -0.55
C ASN A 236 17.64 -9.75 -1.54
N CYS A 237 17.70 -8.43 -1.42
CA CYS A 237 18.55 -7.57 -2.22
C CYS A 237 19.27 -6.56 -1.32
N ASP A 238 20.59 -6.55 -1.36
CA ASP A 238 21.37 -5.64 -0.51
C ASP A 238 21.21 -4.17 -0.90
N VAL A 239 20.83 -3.89 -2.16
CA VAL A 239 20.69 -2.53 -2.69
C VAL A 239 19.38 -2.42 -3.49
N LEU A 240 18.32 -1.94 -2.84
CA LEU A 240 17.01 -1.79 -3.46
C LEU A 240 16.95 -0.63 -4.46
N GLY A 241 17.52 0.53 -4.13
CA GLY A 241 17.45 1.74 -4.96
C GLY A 241 16.09 2.48 -4.93
N GLY A 242 15.03 1.89 -4.35
CA GLY A 242 13.72 2.52 -4.19
C GLY A 242 12.70 1.60 -3.51
N ILE A 243 11.65 2.21 -2.94
CA ILE A 243 10.56 1.51 -2.24
C ILE A 243 9.26 1.74 -3.02
N CYS A 244 8.69 0.66 -3.53
CA CYS A 244 7.45 0.75 -4.29
C CYS A 244 6.59 -0.52 -4.17
N TYR A 245 5.30 -0.35 -4.43
CA TYR A 245 4.34 -1.41 -4.65
C TYR A 245 3.83 -1.25 -6.08
N LEU A 246 4.26 -2.15 -6.96
CA LEU A 246 3.78 -2.23 -8.33
C LEU A 246 2.69 -3.29 -8.40
N ILE A 247 1.49 -2.89 -8.80
CA ILE A 247 0.37 -3.79 -9.04
C ILE A 247 0.23 -3.97 -10.55
N ASP A 248 0.25 -5.22 -10.98
CA ASP A 248 0.07 -5.63 -12.36
C ASP A 248 -1.29 -6.31 -12.53
N PHE A 249 -2.14 -5.74 -13.38
CA PHE A 249 -3.46 -6.27 -13.71
C PHE A 249 -3.50 -6.97 -15.08
N GLY A 250 -2.34 -7.22 -15.69
CA GLY A 250 -2.19 -7.80 -17.02
C GLY A 250 -2.35 -6.77 -18.15
N ASP A 251 -3.46 -6.02 -18.15
CA ASP A 251 -3.78 -5.00 -19.15
C ASP A 251 -3.37 -3.56 -18.74
N ASP A 252 -3.24 -3.33 -17.44
CA ASP A 252 -2.85 -2.05 -16.85
C ASP A 252 -2.01 -2.26 -15.59
N MET A 253 -1.35 -1.19 -15.14
CA MET A 253 -0.51 -1.21 -13.94
C MET A 253 -0.75 0.03 -13.09
N LYS A 254 -0.57 -0.14 -11.77
CA LYS A 254 -0.57 0.96 -10.82
C LYS A 254 0.66 0.88 -9.93
N CYS A 255 1.37 1.98 -9.79
CA CYS A 255 2.56 2.07 -8.96
C CYS A 255 2.27 2.95 -7.75
N TYR A 256 2.70 2.50 -6.57
CA TYR A 256 2.66 3.23 -5.31
C TYR A 256 4.09 3.39 -4.81
N ASN A 257 4.56 4.61 -4.67
CA ASN A 257 5.88 4.93 -4.15
C ASN A 257 5.75 5.47 -2.74
N ARG A 258 6.48 4.91 -1.80
CA ARG A 258 6.56 5.46 -0.45
C ARG A 258 7.30 6.80 -0.51
N PHE A 259 6.76 7.85 0.09
CA PHE A 259 7.44 9.16 0.17
C PHE A 259 7.69 9.65 1.60
N ASN A 260 6.96 9.13 2.58
CA ASN A 260 7.25 9.32 4.00
C ASN A 260 6.90 8.04 4.79
N THR A 261 6.91 8.10 6.12
CA THR A 261 6.71 6.97 7.04
C THR A 261 5.75 5.90 6.52
N PHE A 262 4.50 6.27 6.19
CA PHE A 262 3.47 5.36 5.70
C PHE A 262 2.64 5.93 4.53
N ASN A 263 2.85 7.19 4.13
CA ASN A 263 2.16 7.77 2.97
C ASN A 263 2.86 7.38 1.67
N TYR A 264 2.06 7.37 0.62
CA TYR A 264 2.47 6.98 -0.70
C TYR A 264 1.96 7.97 -1.75
N LEU A 265 2.71 8.04 -2.84
CA LEU A 265 2.32 8.64 -4.10
C LEU A 265 1.89 7.52 -5.03
N SER A 266 0.74 7.64 -5.69
CA SER A 266 0.27 6.63 -6.63
C SER A 266 0.12 7.18 -8.04
N THR A 267 0.36 6.35 -9.05
CA THR A 267 0.16 6.70 -10.45
C THR A 267 -0.19 5.47 -11.28
N SER A 268 -1.05 5.64 -12.28
CA SER A 268 -1.33 4.64 -13.31
C SER A 268 -0.71 5.03 -14.67
N ASN A 269 0.29 5.91 -14.67
CA ASN A 269 0.96 6.28 -15.90
C ASN A 269 1.68 5.06 -16.50
N LYS A 270 1.28 4.66 -17.72
CA LYS A 270 1.78 3.45 -18.39
C LYS A 270 3.29 3.44 -18.58
N THR A 271 3.87 4.55 -19.02
CA THR A 271 5.32 4.67 -19.26
C THR A 271 6.08 4.52 -17.95
N TYR A 272 5.65 5.22 -16.90
CA TYR A 272 6.26 5.14 -15.57
C TYR A 272 6.17 3.72 -15.00
N CYS A 273 4.98 3.10 -15.01
CA CYS A 273 4.79 1.74 -14.50
C CYS A 273 5.62 0.71 -15.26
N GLN A 274 5.73 0.85 -16.59
CA GLN A 274 6.56 -0.05 -17.40
C GLN A 274 8.06 0.11 -17.09
N GLN A 275 8.52 1.33 -16.85
CA GLN A 275 9.90 1.59 -16.40
C GLN A 275 10.13 0.97 -15.02
N THR A 276 9.22 1.18 -14.06
CA THR A 276 9.27 0.54 -12.74
C THR A 276 9.31 -0.98 -12.84
N LYS A 277 8.45 -1.59 -13.67
CA LYS A 277 8.43 -3.04 -13.89
C LYS A 277 9.78 -3.56 -14.41
N THR A 278 10.37 -2.85 -15.37
CA THR A 278 11.69 -3.20 -15.95
C THR A 278 12.81 -3.09 -14.92
N TRP A 279 12.76 -2.06 -14.09
CA TRP A 279 13.70 -1.85 -12.99
C TRP A 279 13.57 -2.94 -11.91
N VAL A 280 12.36 -3.24 -11.45
CA VAL A 280 12.09 -4.32 -10.47
C VAL A 280 12.53 -5.69 -11.01
N ALA A 281 12.27 -5.99 -12.28
CA ALA A 281 12.76 -7.22 -12.91
C ALA A 281 14.30 -7.28 -12.93
N SER A 282 14.97 -6.14 -13.05
CA SER A 282 16.43 -6.06 -12.97
C SER A 282 16.94 -6.24 -11.54
N LEU A 283 16.20 -5.77 -10.53
CA LEU A 283 16.49 -6.05 -9.12
C LEU A 283 16.36 -7.54 -8.83
N ILE A 284 15.25 -8.18 -9.19
CA ILE A 284 15.02 -9.61 -8.97
C ILE A 284 16.18 -10.45 -9.54
N ARG A 285 16.69 -10.13 -10.74
CA ARG A 285 17.83 -10.81 -11.37
C ARG A 285 19.14 -10.71 -10.57
N ARG A 286 19.29 -9.69 -9.73
CA ARG A 286 20.47 -9.45 -8.89
C ARG A 286 20.25 -9.86 -7.43
N SER A 287 19.03 -10.24 -7.08
CA SER A 287 18.65 -10.64 -5.72
C SER A 287 18.86 -12.12 -5.47
N ILE A 288 18.97 -12.49 -4.20
CA ILE A 288 18.98 -13.87 -3.77
C ILE A 288 17.55 -14.30 -3.49
N SER A 289 17.07 -15.35 -4.16
CA SER A 289 15.75 -15.90 -3.85
C SER A 289 15.77 -16.57 -2.48
N PHE A 290 14.76 -16.31 -1.67
CA PHE A 290 14.48 -17.01 -0.41
C PHE A 290 13.39 -18.07 -0.58
N SER A 291 12.53 -17.94 -1.57
CA SER A 291 11.56 -18.99 -1.95
C SER A 291 12.25 -20.12 -2.75
N GLY A 292 11.78 -21.36 -2.61
CA GLY A 292 12.34 -22.51 -3.34
C GLY A 292 13.79 -22.83 -2.96
N GLN A 293 14.72 -22.77 -3.92
CA GLN A 293 16.12 -23.22 -3.78
C GLN A 293 17.02 -22.30 -2.90
N GLY A 294 16.44 -21.28 -2.28
CA GLY A 294 17.10 -20.27 -1.45
C GLY A 294 17.37 -20.64 0.01
N GLU A 295 17.17 -21.90 0.40
CA GLU A 295 17.05 -22.33 1.81
C GLU A 295 18.18 -21.83 2.71
N LYS A 296 19.45 -22.02 2.30
CA LYS A 296 20.60 -21.61 3.11
C LYS A 296 20.61 -20.11 3.40
N HIS A 297 20.28 -19.29 2.40
CA HIS A 297 20.29 -17.83 2.54
C HIS A 297 19.08 -17.34 3.36
N ARG A 298 17.90 -17.92 3.12
CA ARG A 298 16.69 -17.64 3.91
C ARG A 298 16.90 -17.98 5.38
N ASN A 299 17.42 -19.17 5.68
CA ASN A 299 17.65 -19.61 7.05
C ASN A 299 18.67 -18.72 7.76
N LYS A 300 19.73 -18.27 7.05
CA LYS A 300 20.70 -17.31 7.60
C LYS A 300 20.07 -15.96 7.91
N PHE A 301 19.25 -15.43 7.01
CA PHE A 301 18.54 -14.16 7.22
C PHE A 301 17.62 -14.25 8.45
N LEU A 302 16.76 -15.27 8.49
CA LEU A 302 15.83 -15.48 9.59
C LEU A 302 16.53 -15.73 10.92
N TYR A 303 17.60 -16.54 10.93
CA TYR A 303 18.39 -16.78 12.14
C TYR A 303 18.92 -15.47 12.73
N ASN A 304 19.48 -14.60 11.88
CA ASN A 304 19.95 -13.29 12.32
C ASN A 304 18.78 -12.42 12.81
N SER A 305 17.66 -12.38 12.08
CA SER A 305 16.47 -11.62 12.49
C SER A 305 15.90 -12.09 13.84
N PHE A 306 15.87 -13.40 14.10
CA PHE A 306 15.44 -13.94 15.40
C PHE A 306 16.44 -13.60 16.51
N ALA A 307 17.73 -13.65 16.24
CA ALA A 307 18.75 -13.26 17.21
C ALA A 307 18.62 -11.78 17.60
N GLU A 308 18.34 -10.88 16.65
CA GLU A 308 18.07 -9.47 16.96
C GLU A 308 16.81 -9.28 17.80
N CYS A 309 15.76 -10.07 17.55
CA CYS A 309 14.57 -10.08 18.43
C CYS A 309 14.93 -10.52 19.86
N ASP A 310 15.69 -11.61 19.99
CA ASP A 310 16.11 -12.14 21.29
C ASP A 310 17.00 -11.16 22.05
N ASN A 311 17.87 -10.42 21.35
CA ASN A 311 18.70 -9.37 21.93
C ASN A 311 17.83 -8.23 22.48
N LEU A 312 16.89 -7.71 21.69
CA LEU A 312 15.99 -6.64 22.15
C LEU A 312 15.15 -7.09 23.36
N ILE A 313 14.69 -8.35 23.40
CA ILE A 313 13.96 -8.89 24.56
C ILE A 313 14.84 -8.89 25.82
N LYS A 314 16.12 -9.27 25.72
CA LYS A 314 17.05 -9.21 26.87
C LYS A 314 17.24 -7.78 27.35
N GLU A 315 17.41 -6.83 26.43
CA GLU A 315 17.57 -5.41 26.74
C GLU A 315 16.34 -4.85 27.47
N ILE A 316 15.12 -5.15 26.99
CA ILE A 316 13.86 -4.77 27.66
C ILE A 316 13.79 -5.32 29.09
N ASN A 317 14.22 -6.57 29.27
CA ASN A 317 14.26 -7.22 30.58
C ASN A 317 15.39 -6.73 31.49
N GLY A 318 16.37 -6.00 30.95
CA GLY A 318 17.55 -5.53 31.68
C GLY A 318 18.58 -6.65 31.95
N GLN A 319 18.70 -7.61 31.03
CA GLN A 319 19.60 -8.77 31.11
C GLN A 319 20.86 -8.63 30.27
#